data_AF-A0A961YWN7-F1
#
_entry.id   AF-A0A961YWN7-F1
#
_cell.length_a   1.000
_cell.length_b   1.000
_cell.length_c   1.000
_cell.angle_alpha   90.00
_cell.angle_beta   90.00
_cell.angle_gamma   90.00
#
_symmetry.space_group_name_H-M   'P 1'
#
loop_
_entity.id
_entity.type
_entity.pdbx_description
1 polymer ?
#
loop_
_entity_poly.entity_id
_entity_poly.type
_entity_poly.pdbx_seq_one_letter_code
_entity_poly.pdbx_strand_id
1 'polypeptide(L)'
;GDQYRATDFRVPGKGKLTIKFVGDDGETIEHEVFAFPGSGVAMAMYNLDDSIRDFARASLNYGLARNYPVYLSTKNTILKA
;
A
#
# COMPACT_ATOMS: atom_id res chain seq x y z
N GLY A 1 -2.11 6.64 -5.67
CA GLY A 1 -1.09 5.73 -5.13
C GLY A 1 -1.52 4.34 -5.46
N ASP A 2 -1.52 3.47 -4.45
CA ASP A 2 -1.92 2.08 -4.55
C ASP A 2 -1.07 1.30 -5.59
N GLN A 3 -1.51 0.11 -5.98
CA GLN A 3 -0.82 -0.75 -6.94
C GLN A 3 -0.56 -0.06 -8.29
N TYR A 4 -1.37 0.95 -8.64
CA TYR A 4 -1.25 1.69 -9.91
C TYR A 4 -0.02 2.60 -9.96
N ARG A 5 0.59 2.92 -8.82
CA ARG A 5 1.85 3.68 -8.73
C ARG A 5 2.87 2.93 -7.89
N ALA A 6 2.78 1.61 -7.86
CA ALA A 6 3.73 0.76 -7.17
C ALA A 6 5.08 0.74 -7.90
N THR A 7 6.12 0.44 -7.14
CA THR A 7 7.44 0.10 -7.70
C THR A 7 7.61 -1.40 -7.61
N ASP A 8 7.83 -2.05 -8.75
CA ASP A 8 8.10 -3.48 -8.85
C ASP A 8 9.44 -3.77 -9.50
N PHE A 9 10.01 -4.94 -9.18
CA PHE A 9 11.27 -5.38 -9.75
C PHE A 9 11.45 -6.90 -9.63
N ARG A 10 12.36 -7.42 -10.46
CA ARG A 10 12.79 -8.81 -10.39
C ARG A 10 13.85 -9.01 -9.31
N VAL A 11 13.61 -9.98 -8.43
CA VAL A 11 14.61 -10.49 -7.48
C VAL A 11 15.43 -11.57 -8.18
N PRO A 12 16.76 -11.42 -8.35
CA PRO A 12 17.55 -12.32 -9.20
C PRO A 12 17.84 -13.68 -8.57
N GLY A 13 17.78 -13.82 -7.24
CA GLY A 13 18.19 -15.04 -6.55
C GLY A 13 17.92 -14.98 -5.04
N LYS A 14 18.51 -15.93 -4.30
CA LYS A 14 18.37 -16.04 -2.84
C LYS A 14 18.83 -14.76 -2.14
N GLY A 15 18.05 -14.23 -1.21
CA GLY A 15 18.38 -13.00 -0.51
C GLY A 15 17.30 -12.56 0.48
N LYS A 16 17.51 -11.45 1.16
CA LYS A 16 16.54 -10.84 2.07
C LYS A 16 15.98 -9.57 1.45
N LEU A 17 14.65 -9.45 1.43
CA LEU A 17 13.94 -8.23 1.07
C LEU A 17 13.52 -7.49 2.33
N THR A 18 13.97 -6.25 2.47
CA THR A 18 13.50 -5.31 3.49
C THR A 18 12.79 -4.13 2.84
N ILE A 19 11.87 -3.52 3.58
CA ILE A 19 11.28 -2.23 3.24
C ILE A 19 11.76 -1.21 4.27
N LYS A 20 12.23 -0.06 3.79
CA LYS A 20 12.81 0.99 4.63
C LYS A 20 12.20 2.35 4.29
N PHE A 21 11.75 3.05 5.32
CA PHE A 21 11.38 4.46 5.27
C PHE A 21 12.49 5.27 5.96
N VAL A 22 12.82 6.43 5.39
CA VAL A 22 13.79 7.39 5.92
C VAL A 22 13.06 8.73 6.01
N GLY A 23 12.83 9.18 7.23
CA GLY A 23 12.26 10.49 7.51
C GLY A 23 13.29 11.60 7.32
N ASP A 24 12.80 12.80 7.00
CA ASP A 24 13.66 13.99 6.86
C ASP A 24 14.29 14.43 8.20
N ASP A 25 13.74 13.96 9.31
CA ASP A 25 14.27 14.09 10.67
C ASP A 25 15.43 13.11 10.96
N GLY A 26 15.72 12.21 10.02
CA GLY A 26 16.72 11.16 10.16
C GLY A 26 16.21 9.90 10.85
N GLU A 27 14.94 9.84 11.27
CA GLU A 27 14.35 8.61 11.78
C GLU A 27 14.19 7.59 10.66
N THR A 28 14.44 6.32 10.97
CA THR A 28 14.31 5.24 9.99
C THR A 28 13.41 4.14 10.52
N ILE A 29 12.47 3.71 9.69
CA ILE A 29 11.64 2.54 9.95
C ILE A 29 12.09 1.47 8.96
N GLU A 30 12.49 0.29 9.45
CA GLU A 30 12.89 -0.84 8.60
C GLU A 30 12.18 -2.11 9.04
N HIS A 31 11.59 -2.81 8.07
CA HIS A 31 10.93 -4.10 8.30
C HIS A 31 11.44 -5.12 7.30
N GLU A 32 11.67 -6.35 7.78
CA GLU A 32 11.87 -7.49 6.90
C GLU A 32 10.55 -7.90 6.27
N VAL A 33 10.52 -7.95 4.93
CA VAL A 33 9.33 -8.35 4.18
C VAL A 33 9.35 -9.85 3.93
N PHE A 34 10.47 -10.37 3.42
CA PHE A 34 10.60 -11.78 3.06
C PHE A 34 12.05 -12.23 2.86
N ALA A 35 12.35 -13.47 3.24
CA ALA A 35 13.60 -14.14 2.89
C ALA A 35 13.40 -15.02 1.64
N PHE A 36 13.85 -14.53 0.49
CA PHE A 36 13.77 -15.23 -0.78
C PHE A 36 14.70 -16.45 -0.79
N PRO A 37 14.19 -17.68 -1.04
CA PRO A 37 15.03 -18.85 -1.23
C PRO A 37 15.67 -18.91 -2.64
N GLY A 38 15.19 -18.10 -3.58
CA GLY A 38 15.60 -18.07 -4.99
C GLY A 38 15.03 -16.86 -5.73
N SER A 39 15.08 -16.85 -7.06
CA SER A 39 14.57 -15.72 -7.87
C SER A 39 13.06 -15.53 -7.74
N GLY A 40 12.59 -14.29 -7.87
CA GLY A 40 11.17 -13.96 -7.82
C GLY A 40 10.88 -12.53 -8.25
N VAL A 41 9.77 -11.98 -7.78
CA VAL A 41 9.38 -10.57 -7.98
C VAL A 41 8.97 -9.96 -6.65
N ALA A 42 9.14 -8.66 -6.53
CA ALA A 42 8.71 -7.87 -5.38
C ALA A 42 7.98 -6.62 -5.87
N MET A 43 7.00 -6.16 -5.10
CA MET A 43 6.25 -4.93 -5.36
C MET A 43 6.07 -4.18 -4.05
N ALA A 44 6.33 -2.87 -4.08
CA ALA A 44 6.07 -1.96 -2.97
C ALA A 44 4.97 -0.97 -3.36
N MET A 45 3.93 -0.91 -2.53
CA MET A 45 2.76 -0.05 -2.72
C MET A 45 2.74 1.03 -1.63
N TYR A 46 2.21 2.22 -1.95
CA TYR A 46 1.99 3.28 -0.99
C TYR A 46 0.67 4.00 -1.29
N ASN A 47 0.08 4.61 -0.27
CA ASN A 47 -0.99 5.58 -0.48
C ASN A 47 -0.83 6.74 0.48
N LEU A 48 -1.52 7.85 0.18
CA LEU A 48 -1.48 9.06 1.01
C LEU A 48 -2.81 9.21 1.72
N ASP A 49 -2.78 9.64 2.98
CA ASP A 49 -3.98 9.88 3.77
C ASP A 49 -4.96 10.84 3.09
N ASP A 50 -4.44 11.90 2.48
CA ASP A 50 -5.26 12.85 1.74
C ASP A 50 -5.95 12.20 0.53
N SER A 51 -5.23 11.34 -0.20
CA SER A 51 -5.80 10.60 -1.32
C SER A 51 -6.90 9.64 -0.86
N ILE A 52 -6.75 8.99 0.30
CA ILE A 52 -7.76 8.10 0.88
C ILE A 52 -8.98 8.90 1.34
N ARG A 53 -8.75 10.04 2.00
CA ARG A 53 -9.81 10.91 2.50
C ARG A 53 -10.64 11.51 1.36
N ASP A 54 -9.98 11.96 0.30
CA ASP A 54 -10.65 12.52 -0.87
C ASP A 54 -11.44 11.45 -1.63
N PHE A 55 -10.90 10.24 -1.74
CA PHE A 55 -11.63 9.08 -2.28
C PHE A 55 -12.91 8.79 -1.48
N ALA A 56 -12.82 8.78 -0.14
CA ALA A 56 -13.98 8.57 0.72
C ALA A 56 -15.03 9.67 0.54
N ARG A 57 -14.62 10.95 0.54
CA ARG A 57 -15.52 12.09 0.34
C ARG A 57 -16.23 12.02 -1.00
N ALA A 58 -15.49 11.77 -2.09
CA ALA A 58 -16.06 11.67 -3.44
C ALA A 58 -17.08 10.53 -3.53
N SER A 59 -16.74 9.35 -3.00
CA SER A 59 -17.62 8.16 -3.02
C SER A 59 -18.90 8.39 -2.23
N LEU A 60 -18.79 8.95 -1.02
CA LEU A 60 -19.95 9.24 -0.16
C LEU A 60 -20.84 10.33 -0.75
N ASN A 61 -20.27 11.40 -1.30
CA ASN A 61 -21.04 12.46 -1.96
C ASN A 61 -21.80 11.94 -3.19
N TYR A 62 -21.18 11.08 -3.99
CA TYR A 62 -21.82 10.47 -5.14
C TYR A 62 -22.97 9.53 -4.74
N GLY A 63 -22.76 8.71 -3.70
CA GLY A 63 -23.81 7.87 -3.12
C GLY A 63 -25.00 8.68 -2.63
N LEU A 64 -24.73 9.76 -1.89
CA LEU A 64 -25.77 10.69 -1.41
C LEU A 64 -26.56 11.31 -2.56
N ALA A 65 -25.88 11.81 -3.60
CA ALA A 65 -26.53 12.42 -4.76
C ALA A 65 -27.41 11.44 -5.54
N ARG A 66 -27.09 10.15 -5.52
CA ARG A 66 -27.87 9.08 -6.17
C ARG A 66 -28.88 8.40 -5.25
N ASN A 67 -28.93 8.79 -3.98
CA ASN A 67 -29.69 8.10 -2.93
C ASN A 67 -29.38 6.59 -2.85
N TYR A 68 -28.10 6.23 -3.00
CA TYR A 68 -27.63 4.85 -3.01
C TYR A 68 -26.84 4.53 -1.74
N PRO A 69 -26.95 3.29 -1.23
CA PRO A 69 -26.06 2.82 -0.18
C PRO A 69 -24.62 2.71 -0.71
N VAL A 70 -23.64 3.09 0.12
CA VAL A 70 -22.21 2.99 -0.19
C VAL A 70 -21.63 1.87 0.65
N TYR A 71 -20.99 0.91 0.00
CA TYR A 71 -20.30 -0.21 0.65
C TYR A 71 -18.80 -0.13 0.39
N LEU A 72 -18.01 -0.37 1.44
CA LEU A 72 -16.56 -0.47 1.36
C LEU A 72 -16.14 -1.85 1.83
N SER A 73 -15.22 -2.47 1.10
CA SER A 73 -14.54 -3.68 1.52
C SER A 73 -13.03 -3.48 1.41
N THR A 74 -12.31 -4.02 2.38
CA THR A 74 -10.85 -4.05 2.39
C THR A 74 -10.40 -5.42 2.88
N LYS A 75 -9.10 -5.70 2.80
CA LYS A 75 -8.51 -6.93 3.36
C LYS A 75 -7.90 -6.68 4.75
N ASN A 76 -8.59 -5.93 5.61
CA ASN A 76 -8.09 -5.49 6.92
C ASN A 76 -7.70 -6.63 7.88
N THR A 77 -8.24 -7.83 7.69
CA THR A 77 -7.86 -9.00 8.51
C THR A 77 -6.40 -9.42 8.27
N ILE A 78 -5.87 -9.13 7.08
CA ILE A 78 -4.48 -9.41 6.69
C ILE A 78 -3.65 -8.11 6.70
N LEU A 79 -4.22 -7.00 6.23
CA LEU A 79 -3.59 -5.69 6.16
C LEU A 79 -3.95 -4.86 7.40
N LYS A 80 -3.09 -4.88 8.43
CA LYS A 80 -3.37 -4.34 9.77
C LYS A 80 -2.63 -3.05 10.14
N ALA A 81 -1.89 -2.47 9.18
CA ALA A 81 -1.10 -1.26 9.40
C ALA A 81 -1.92 -0.14 10.05
#